data_AF-A0A7S0JK79-F1
#
_entry.id   AF-A0A7S0JK79-F1
#
_cell.length_a   1.000
_cell.length_b   1.000
_cell.length_c   1.000
_cell.angle_alpha   90.00
_cell.angle_beta   90.00
_cell.angle_gamma   90.00
#
_symmetry.space_group_name_H-M   'P 1'
#
loop_
_entity.id
_entity.type
_entity.pdbx_description
1 polymer ?
#
loop_
_entity_poly.entity_id
_entity_poly.type
_entity_poly.pdbx_seq_one_letter_code
_entity_poly.pdbx_strand_id
1 'polypeptide(L)'
;RDEPDALRVVWLDVSQRRLEVTGPMADALFRACAQAHAAGDAGAGMPAALQILREASPLMTPSSRSQALVSLLTWCKEDELDCTFDVCNEISDQDRTPEVLAALSTTFSYFPSGASF
;
A
#
# COMPACT_ATOMS: atom_id res chain seq x y z
N ARG A 1 21.17 -13.85 1.09
CA ARG A 1 20.48 -12.54 1.17
C ARG A 1 19.02 -12.95 1.24
N ASP A 2 18.52 -13.12 2.45
CA ASP A 2 17.38 -13.99 2.78
C ASP A 2 16.12 -13.19 3.16
N GLU A 3 16.05 -11.93 2.73
CA GLU A 3 15.01 -10.97 3.13
C GLU A 3 13.61 -11.16 2.49
N PRO A 4 13.44 -11.67 1.24
CA PRO A 4 12.11 -11.81 0.64
C PRO A 4 11.20 -12.79 1.40
N ASP A 5 11.78 -13.86 1.95
CA ASP A 5 11.03 -14.85 2.73
C ASP A 5 10.57 -14.31 4.10
N ALA A 6 11.29 -13.34 4.67
CA ALA A 6 10.99 -12.79 5.99
C ALA A 6 9.65 -12.04 6.01
N LEU A 7 9.33 -11.27 4.96
CA LEU A 7 8.05 -10.57 4.83
C LEU A 7 6.88 -11.56 4.85
N ARG A 8 6.97 -12.63 4.07
CA ARG A 8 5.92 -13.65 4.01
C ARG A 8 5.73 -14.33 5.36
N VAL A 9 6.83 -14.64 6.07
CA VAL A 9 6.78 -15.22 7.41
C VAL A 9 6.10 -14.28 8.42
N VAL A 10 6.47 -12.99 8.41
CA VAL A 10 5.84 -11.99 9.29
C VAL A 10 4.36 -11.84 8.98
N TRP A 11 3.98 -11.72 7.70
CA TRP A 11 2.59 -11.60 7.31
C TRP A 11 1.75 -12.84 7.67
N LEU A 12 2.33 -14.04 7.51
CA LEU A 12 1.69 -15.29 7.93
C LEU A 12 1.43 -15.33 9.44
N ASP A 13 2.39 -14.92 10.28
CA ASP A 13 2.18 -14.90 11.74
C ASP A 13 1.05 -13.93 12.14
N VAL A 14 1.07 -12.73 11.55
CA VAL A 14 0.09 -11.67 11.81
C VAL A 14 -1.32 -12.12 11.42
N SER A 15 -1.47 -12.65 10.20
CA SER A 15 -2.76 -13.09 9.67
C SER A 15 -3.31 -14.31 10.42
N GLN A 16 -2.47 -15.30 10.73
CA GLN A 16 -2.88 -16.50 11.48
C GLN A 16 -3.34 -16.17 12.91
N ARG A 17 -2.64 -15.24 13.55
CA ARG A 17 -2.95 -14.81 14.94
C ARG A 17 -4.02 -13.72 14.99
N ARG A 18 -4.51 -13.26 13.83
CA ARG A 18 -5.47 -12.16 13.69
C ARG A 18 -5.08 -10.93 14.53
N LEU A 19 -3.79 -10.59 14.48
CA LEU A 19 -3.29 -9.41 15.17
C LEU A 19 -3.82 -8.15 14.49
N GLU A 20 -4.17 -7.15 15.30
CA GLU A 20 -4.57 -5.84 14.79
C GLU A 20 -3.43 -5.25 13.94
N VAL A 21 -3.78 -4.77 12.74
CA VAL A 21 -2.83 -4.14 11.83
C VAL A 21 -2.96 -2.63 11.97
N THR A 22 -1.91 -2.00 12.48
CA THR A 22 -1.83 -0.54 12.64
C THR A 22 -1.30 0.12 11.37
N GLY A 23 -1.52 1.42 11.19
CA GLY A 23 -0.96 2.19 10.07
C GLY A 23 0.57 2.05 9.93
N PRO A 24 1.38 2.25 10.99
CA PRO A 24 2.83 2.07 10.92
C PRO A 24 3.27 0.65 10.53
N MET A 25 2.50 -0.36 10.95
CA MET A 25 2.77 -1.75 10.58
C MET A 25 2.48 -2.01 9.10
N ALA A 26 1.37 -1.48 8.59
CA ALA A 26 1.05 -1.55 7.16
C ALA A 26 2.12 -0.84 6.31
N ASP A 27 2.56 0.36 6.72
CA ASP A 27 3.64 1.09 6.05
C ASP A 27 4.94 0.27 5.98
N ALA A 28 5.33 -0.36 7.09
CA ALA A 28 6.51 -1.23 7.14
C ALA A 28 6.40 -2.44 6.20
N LEU A 29 5.21 -3.08 6.14
CA LEU A 29 4.95 -4.19 5.22
C LEU A 29 5.02 -3.73 3.76
N PHE A 30 4.47 -2.56 3.42
CA PHE A 30 4.52 -2.03 2.05
C PHE A 30 5.94 -1.67 1.64
N ARG A 31 6.74 -1.07 2.52
CA ARG A 31 8.17 -0.81 2.26
C ARG A 31 8.94 -2.11 2.02
N ALA A 32 8.63 -3.17 2.76
CA ALA A 32 9.24 -4.47 2.53
C ALA A 32 8.84 -5.05 1.15
N CYS A 33 7.58 -4.88 0.71
CA CYS A 33 7.16 -5.22 -0.65
C CYS A 33 7.97 -4.45 -1.71
N ALA A 34 8.18 -3.14 -1.50
CA ALA A 34 8.97 -2.29 -2.40
C ALA A 34 10.42 -2.76 -2.51
N GLN A 35 11.06 -3.04 -1.36
CA GLN A 35 12.45 -3.50 -1.30
C GLN A 35 12.64 -4.86 -1.95
N ALA A 36 11.72 -5.81 -1.72
CA ALA A 36 11.76 -7.12 -2.36
C ALA A 36 11.61 -7.01 -3.89
N HIS A 37 10.76 -6.10 -4.38
CA HIS A 37 10.63 -5.83 -5.81
C HIS A 37 11.91 -5.25 -6.42
N ALA A 38 12.50 -4.25 -5.76
CA ALA A 38 13.78 -3.68 -6.18
C ALA A 38 14.94 -4.70 -6.18
N ALA A 39 14.84 -5.75 -5.36
CA ALA A 39 15.79 -6.87 -5.33
C ALA A 39 15.54 -7.93 -6.43
N GLY A 40 14.51 -7.77 -7.26
CA GLY A 40 14.20 -8.65 -8.40
C GLY A 40 13.16 -9.73 -8.10
N ASP A 41 12.43 -9.65 -7.00
CA ASP A 41 11.32 -10.58 -6.73
C ASP A 41 10.09 -10.19 -7.56
N ALA A 42 9.74 -11.06 -8.52
CA ALA A 42 8.58 -10.89 -9.39
C ALA A 42 7.23 -11.00 -8.65
N GLY A 43 7.21 -11.58 -7.45
CA GLY A 43 6.02 -11.70 -6.60
C GLY A 43 5.84 -10.56 -5.60
N ALA A 44 6.67 -9.51 -5.66
CA ALA A 44 6.67 -8.39 -4.73
C ALA A 44 6.14 -7.09 -5.36
N GLY A 45 6.34 -5.96 -4.66
CA GLY A 45 5.97 -4.63 -5.16
C GLY A 45 4.52 -4.26 -4.87
N MET A 46 3.98 -3.32 -5.66
CA MET A 46 2.63 -2.81 -5.44
C MET A 46 1.53 -3.89 -5.44
N PRO A 47 1.53 -4.89 -6.36
CA PRO A 47 0.52 -5.94 -6.32
C PRO A 47 0.49 -6.72 -5.00
N ALA A 48 1.66 -7.01 -4.43
CA ALA A 48 1.78 -7.68 -3.13
C ALA A 48 1.31 -6.78 -1.98
N ALA A 49 1.63 -5.48 -2.03
CA ALA A 49 1.17 -4.52 -1.04
C ALA A 49 -0.36 -4.35 -1.05
N LEU A 50 -0.99 -4.31 -2.22
CA LEU A 50 -2.45 -4.28 -2.38
C LEU A 50 -3.09 -5.57 -1.84
N GLN A 51 -2.48 -6.73 -2.08
CA GLN A 51 -2.95 -7.98 -1.49
C GLN A 51 -2.91 -7.93 0.04
N ILE A 52 -1.79 -7.47 0.63
CA ILE A 52 -1.67 -7.29 2.08
C ILE A 52 -2.75 -6.32 2.60
N LEU A 53 -3.00 -5.19 1.93
CA LEU A 53 -4.07 -4.26 2.33
C LEU A 53 -5.44 -4.93 2.38
N ARG A 54 -5.80 -5.70 1.33
CA ARG A 54 -7.08 -6.40 1.24
C ARG A 54 -7.24 -7.43 2.34
N GLU A 55 -6.21 -8.22 2.59
CA GLU A 55 -6.20 -9.25 3.63
C GLU A 55 -6.15 -8.66 5.06
N ALA A 56 -5.48 -7.51 5.24
CA ALA A 56 -5.39 -6.78 6.50
C ALA A 56 -6.64 -5.97 6.84
N SER A 57 -7.45 -5.59 5.85
CA SER A 57 -8.65 -4.77 6.02
C SER A 57 -9.55 -5.18 7.20
N PRO A 58 -9.93 -6.47 7.39
CA PRO A 58 -10.73 -6.89 8.55
C PRO A 58 -10.01 -6.81 9.91
N LEU A 59 -8.69 -6.60 9.91
CA LEU A 59 -7.84 -6.48 11.09
C LEU A 59 -7.46 -5.02 11.39
N MET A 60 -7.94 -4.07 10.59
CA MET A 60 -7.64 -2.65 10.71
C MET A 60 -8.80 -1.88 11.31
N THR A 61 -8.47 -0.87 12.12
CA THR A 61 -9.42 0.21 12.42
C THR A 61 -9.59 1.12 11.19
N PRO A 62 -10.71 1.87 11.07
CA PRO A 62 -10.88 2.83 9.98
C PRO A 62 -9.72 3.82 9.87
N SER A 63 -9.21 4.31 11.00
CA SER A 63 -8.05 5.22 11.03
C SER A 63 -6.77 4.54 10.51
N SER A 64 -6.50 3.29 10.90
CA SER A 64 -5.33 2.56 10.40
C SER A 64 -5.44 2.25 8.91
N ARG A 65 -6.66 1.96 8.42
CA ARG A 65 -6.92 1.77 7.00
C ARG A 65 -6.67 3.06 6.20
N SER A 66 -7.16 4.21 6.66
CA SER A 66 -6.88 5.49 6.02
C SER A 66 -5.38 5.79 5.97
N GLN A 67 -4.64 5.52 7.06
CA GLN A 67 -3.18 5.68 7.08
C GLN A 67 -2.49 4.76 6.07
N ALA A 68 -2.89 3.49 5.99
CA ALA A 68 -2.35 2.54 5.02
C ALA A 68 -2.60 3.00 3.56
N LEU A 69 -3.79 3.51 3.26
CA LEU A 69 -4.11 4.07 1.94
C LEU A 69 -3.26 5.30 1.60
N VAL A 70 -3.06 6.21 2.56
CA VAL A 70 -2.16 7.37 2.39
C VAL A 70 -0.73 6.91 2.09
N SER A 71 -0.22 5.88 2.79
CA SER A 71 1.10 5.32 2.51
C SER A 71 1.22 4.78 1.09
N LEU A 72 0.22 4.04 0.59
CA LEU A 72 0.24 3.53 -0.79
C LEU A 72 0.16 4.65 -1.83
N LEU A 73 -0.71 5.65 -1.63
CA LEU A 73 -0.81 6.80 -2.53
C LEU A 73 0.48 7.64 -2.57
N THR A 74 1.15 7.75 -1.43
CA THR A 74 2.48 8.40 -1.33
C THR A 74 3.51 7.61 -2.11
N TRP A 75 3.51 6.28 -1.97
CA TRP A 75 4.41 5.42 -2.73
C TRP A 75 4.18 5.52 -4.25
N CYS A 76 2.92 5.55 -4.71
CA CYS A 76 2.61 5.77 -6.14
C CYS A 76 3.21 7.07 -6.69
N LYS A 77 3.24 8.13 -5.88
CA LYS A 77 3.83 9.42 -6.27
C LYS A 77 5.36 9.35 -6.33
N GLU A 78 6.00 8.62 -5.42
CA GLU A 78 7.47 8.55 -5.33
C GLU A 78 8.11 7.68 -6.40
N ASP A 79 7.47 6.57 -6.80
CA ASP A 79 8.03 5.61 -7.77
C ASP A 79 7.45 5.74 -9.20
N GLU A 80 6.70 6.81 -9.52
CA GLU A 80 6.07 7.05 -10.84
C GLU A 80 5.27 5.84 -11.38
N LEU A 81 4.63 5.09 -10.50
CA LEU A 81 3.96 3.84 -10.89
C LEU A 81 2.55 4.11 -11.42
N ASP A 82 2.24 3.57 -12.61
CA ASP A 82 0.90 3.52 -13.22
C ASP A 82 -0.18 2.84 -12.34
N CYS A 83 0.22 2.23 -11.22
CA CYS A 83 -0.65 1.59 -10.23
C CYS A 83 -1.52 2.54 -9.39
N THR A 84 -1.46 3.86 -9.62
CA THR A 84 -2.32 4.84 -8.93
C THR A 84 -3.80 4.47 -9.06
N PHE A 85 -4.23 3.98 -10.23
CA PHE A 85 -5.60 3.52 -10.44
C PHE A 85 -5.96 2.30 -9.59
N ASP A 86 -5.02 1.37 -9.40
CA ASP A 86 -5.23 0.19 -8.57
C ASP A 86 -5.43 0.58 -7.10
N VAL A 87 -4.63 1.52 -6.58
CA VAL A 87 -4.81 2.04 -5.22
C VAL A 87 -6.13 2.79 -5.10
N CYS A 88 -6.52 3.59 -6.11
CA CYS A 88 -7.81 4.28 -6.11
C CYS A 88 -9.00 3.31 -6.05
N ASN A 89 -8.90 2.14 -6.70
CA ASN A 89 -9.94 1.12 -6.69
C ASN A 89 -10.12 0.46 -5.32
N GLU A 90 -9.13 0.56 -4.43
CA GLU A 90 -9.25 0.06 -3.05
C GLU A 90 -9.94 1.05 -2.11
N ILE A 91 -10.14 2.30 -2.52
CA ILE A 91 -10.71 3.36 -1.68
C ILE A 91 -12.23 3.26 -1.72
N SER A 92 -12.83 2.90 -0.60
CA SER A 92 -14.28 2.91 -0.41
C SER A 92 -14.78 4.30 0.01
N ASP A 93 -16.10 4.51 0.02
CA ASP A 93 -16.69 5.77 0.50
C ASP A 93 -16.31 6.09 1.96
N GLN A 94 -16.10 5.06 2.78
CA GLN A 94 -15.70 5.22 4.20
C GLN A 94 -14.25 5.67 4.35
N ASP A 95 -13.43 5.43 3.33
CA ASP A 95 -12.01 5.78 3.33
C ASP A 95 -11.77 7.22 2.87
N ARG A 96 -12.81 7.96 2.45
CA ARG A 96 -12.74 9.35 1.94
C ARG A 96 -12.56 10.38 3.05
N THR A 97 -11.57 10.18 3.90
CA THR A 97 -11.16 11.16 4.91
C THR A 97 -10.39 12.31 4.25
N PRO A 98 -10.31 13.50 4.89
CA PRO A 98 -9.53 14.62 4.35
C PRO A 98 -8.08 14.25 4.01
N GLU A 99 -7.46 13.36 4.79
CA GLU A 99 -6.08 12.92 4.60
C GLU A 99 -5.92 12.06 3.34
N VAL A 100 -6.83 11.09 3.12
CA VAL A 100 -6.82 10.25 1.91
C VAL A 100 -7.13 11.09 0.67
N LEU A 101 -8.09 12.00 0.76
CA LEU A 101 -8.43 12.91 -0.34
C LEU A 101 -7.29 13.88 -0.68
N ALA A 102 -6.59 14.37 0.33
CA ALA A 102 -5.39 15.19 0.13
C ALA A 102 -4.28 14.39 -0.55
N ALA A 103 -4.01 13.16 -0.08
CA ALA A 103 -3.04 12.27 -0.69
C ALA A 103 -3.39 11.99 -2.17
N LEU A 104 -4.63 11.61 -2.46
CA LEU A 104 -5.16 11.42 -3.82
C LEU A 104 -4.91 12.63 -4.71
N SER A 105 -5.31 13.82 -4.24
CA SER A 105 -5.13 15.07 -4.96
C SER A 105 -3.66 15.32 -5.30
N THR A 106 -2.76 15.07 -4.34
CA THR A 106 -1.31 15.24 -4.57
C THR A 106 -0.72 14.22 -5.53
N THR A 107 -1.20 12.97 -5.52
CA THR A 107 -0.77 11.93 -6.46
C THR A 107 -1.18 12.27 -7.90
N PHE A 108 -2.43 12.73 -8.11
CA PHE A 108 -2.90 13.13 -9.45
C PHE A 108 -2.28 14.45 -9.95
N SER A 109 -2.00 15.40 -9.06
CA SER A 109 -1.34 16.66 -9.43
C SER A 109 0.12 16.47 -9.84
N TYR A 110 0.73 15.33 -9.48
CA TYR A 110 2.10 14.99 -9.85
C TYR A 110 2.20 14.40 -11.26
N PHE A 111 1.12 13.85 -11.83
CA PHE A 111 1.11 13.48 -13.24
C PHE A 111 1.25 14.76 -14.08
N PRO A 112 2.37 14.99 -14.78
CA PRO A 112 2.50 16.17 -15.60
C PRO A 112 1.45 16.09 -16.71
N SER A 113 0.84 17.23 -17.03
CA SER A 113 -0.18 17.41 -18.08
C SER A 113 0.32 17.12 -19.51
N GLY A 114 1.18 16.12 -19.70
CA GLY A 114 1.87 15.79 -20.95
C GLY A 114 1.68 14.37 -21.46
N ALA A 115 0.89 13.52 -20.81
CA ALA A 115 0.46 12.25 -21.40
C ALA A 115 -0.73 12.50 -22.35
N SER A 116 -0.42 12.85 -23.59
CA SER A 116 -1.40 12.77 -24.69
C SER A 116 -1.77 11.30 -24.88
N PHE A 117 -3.06 10.98 -24.69
CA PHE A 117 -3.68 9.74 -25.19
C PHE A 117 -3.84 9.78 -26.72
#